data_AF-A0A1Q8AAE8-F1
#
_entry.id   AF-A0A1Q8AAE8-F1
#
_cell.length_a   1.000
_cell.length_b   1.000
_cell.length_c   1.000
_cell.angle_alpha   90.00
_cell.angle_beta   90.00
_cell.angle_gamma   90.00
#
_symmetry.space_group_name_H-M   'P 1'
#
loop_
_entity.id
_entity.type
_entity.pdbx_description
1 polymer ?
#
loop_
_entity_poly.entity_id
_entity_poly.type
_entity_poly.pdbx_seq_one_letter_code
_entity_poly.pdbx_strand_id
1 'polypeptide(L)'
;TPPIQWTAERVKKLRGKRTQEEFGKLIRVPKNTVWRWEAGYAKPDAERAERLSRLAKKEKFLQDWKLEGSAELLGDLEEGSKILRERFEFAWLRGLGKQ
;
A
#
# COMPACT_ATOMS: atom_id res chain seq x y z
N THR A 1 10.20 4.77 9.58
CA THR A 1 8.86 4.52 8.99
C THR A 1 8.29 3.28 9.64
N PRO A 2 7.06 3.29 10.17
CA PRO A 2 6.46 2.08 10.72
C PRO A 2 6.44 0.96 9.65
N PRO A 3 6.61 -0.31 10.04
CA PRO A 3 6.58 -1.43 9.11
C PRO A 3 5.23 -1.49 8.40
N ILE A 4 5.26 -1.67 7.08
CA ILE A 4 4.04 -1.82 6.27
C ILE A 4 3.31 -3.07 6.77
N GLN A 5 2.08 -2.88 7.25
CA GLN A 5 1.23 -4.01 7.63
C GLN A 5 0.71 -4.71 6.36
N TRP A 6 1.02 -5.99 6.22
CA TRP A 6 0.52 -6.83 5.12
C TRP A 6 -0.80 -7.48 5.51
N THR A 7 -1.90 -6.83 5.16
CA THR A 7 -3.27 -7.37 5.30
C THR A 7 -3.58 -8.38 4.21
N ALA A 8 -4.60 -9.22 4.43
CA ALA A 8 -5.10 -10.18 3.44
C ALA A 8 -5.34 -9.55 2.06
N GLU A 9 -6.01 -8.39 2.04
CA GLU A 9 -6.30 -7.63 0.83
C GLU A 9 -5.04 -7.13 0.14
N ARG A 10 -4.05 -6.62 0.88
CA ARG A 10 -2.79 -6.15 0.32
C ARG A 10 -1.99 -7.28 -0.31
N VAL A 11 -1.96 -8.44 0.33
CA VAL A 11 -1.33 -9.65 -0.22
C VAL A 11 -2.04 -10.06 -1.51
N LYS A 12 -3.37 -10.09 -1.52
CA LYS A 12 -4.18 -10.45 -2.70
C LYS A 12 -3.99 -9.45 -3.86
N LYS A 13 -3.95 -8.14 -3.57
CA LYS A 13 -3.69 -7.09 -4.55
C LYS A 13 -2.26 -7.21 -5.13
N LEU A 14 -1.25 -7.42 -4.29
CA LEU A 14 0.15 -7.61 -4.73
C LEU A 14 0.32 -8.88 -5.58
N ARG A 15 -0.43 -9.95 -5.27
CA ARG A 15 -0.46 -11.14 -6.12
C ARG A 15 -0.96 -10.83 -7.53
N GLY A 16 -1.97 -9.97 -7.64
CA GLY A 16 -2.60 -9.62 -8.90
C GLY A 16 -3.24 -10.84 -9.58
N LYS A 17 -2.98 -11.02 -10.87
CA LYS A 17 -3.56 -12.11 -11.67
C LYS A 17 -2.87 -13.47 -11.49
N ARG A 18 -1.72 -13.52 -10.81
CA ARG A 18 -0.95 -14.77 -10.59
C ARG A 18 -1.73 -15.72 -9.69
N THR A 19 -1.55 -17.01 -9.86
CA THR A 19 -2.05 -18.02 -8.93
C THR A 19 -1.33 -17.91 -7.57
N GLN A 20 -1.94 -18.45 -6.51
CA GLN A 20 -1.30 -18.50 -5.18
C GLN A 20 0.01 -19.30 -5.19
N GLU A 21 0.13 -20.28 -6.09
CA GLU A 21 1.36 -21.06 -6.24
C GLU A 21 2.47 -20.27 -6.93
N GLU A 22 2.17 -19.61 -8.06
CA GLU A 22 3.14 -18.74 -8.74
C GLU A 22 3.61 -17.61 -7.84
N PHE A 23 2.68 -16.98 -7.11
CA PHE A 23 3.00 -15.95 -6.15
C PHE A 23 3.86 -16.48 -5.00
N GLY A 24 3.49 -17.63 -4.43
CA GLY A 24 4.27 -18.30 -3.40
C GLY A 24 5.70 -18.57 -3.85
N LYS A 25 5.91 -19.05 -5.08
CA LYS A 25 7.25 -19.26 -5.67
C LYS A 25 8.06 -17.96 -5.73
N LEU A 26 7.45 -16.84 -6.10
CA LEU A 26 8.13 -15.53 -6.17
C LEU A 26 8.66 -15.05 -4.81
N ILE A 27 7.89 -15.25 -3.73
CA ILE A 27 8.27 -14.85 -2.37
C ILE A 27 8.80 -16.01 -1.51
N ARG A 28 9.09 -17.16 -2.15
CA ARG A 28 9.64 -18.38 -1.54
C ARG A 28 8.84 -18.87 -0.32
N VAL A 29 7.53 -18.98 -0.48
CA VAL A 29 6.62 -19.59 0.50
C VAL A 29 5.69 -20.60 -0.19
N PRO A 30 5.20 -21.63 0.53
CA PRO A 30 4.22 -22.55 -0.02
C PRO A 30 2.91 -21.86 -0.41
N LYS A 31 2.21 -22.38 -1.43
CA LYS A 31 0.84 -21.95 -1.81
C LYS A 31 -0.10 -21.84 -0.61
N ASN A 32 -0.07 -22.83 0.28
CA ASN A 32 -0.96 -22.87 1.45
C ASN A 32 -0.73 -21.68 2.41
N THR A 33 0.51 -21.20 2.51
CA THR A 33 0.85 -20.02 3.29
C THR A 33 0.21 -18.77 2.69
N VAL A 34 0.28 -18.61 1.36
CA VAL A 34 -0.38 -17.50 0.65
C VAL A 34 -1.89 -17.56 0.86
N TRP A 35 -2.50 -18.74 0.71
CA TRP A 35 -3.94 -18.92 0.92
C TRP A 35 -4.38 -18.51 2.34
N ARG A 36 -3.64 -18.93 3.38
CA ARG A 36 -3.95 -18.56 4.77
C ARG A 36 -3.87 -17.06 5.01
N TRP A 37 -2.93 -16.37 4.36
CA TRP A 37 -2.84 -14.91 4.46
C TRP A 37 -4.01 -14.21 3.76
N GLU A 38 -4.35 -14.63 2.54
CA GLU A 38 -5.44 -14.02 1.77
C GLU A 38 -6.82 -14.29 2.37
N ALA A 39 -6.98 -15.40 3.07
CA ALA A 39 -8.20 -15.73 3.81
C ALA A 39 -8.25 -15.14 5.22
N GLY A 40 -7.19 -14.45 5.67
CA GLY A 40 -7.13 -13.81 6.99
C GLY A 40 -6.86 -14.75 8.18
N TYR A 41 -6.61 -16.04 7.93
CA TYR A 41 -6.30 -17.02 8.98
C TYR A 41 -4.90 -16.84 9.59
N ALA A 42 -3.99 -16.19 8.88
CA ALA A 42 -2.64 -15.91 9.38
C ALA A 42 -2.12 -14.58 8.84
N LYS A 43 -1.09 -14.03 9.49
CA LYS A 43 -0.35 -12.87 9.01
C LYS A 43 1.10 -13.26 8.66
N PRO A 44 1.76 -12.57 7.71
CA PRO A 44 3.19 -12.74 7.48
C PRO A 44 3.98 -12.35 8.74
N ASP A 45 5.02 -13.12 9.05
CA ASP A 45 6.03 -12.72 10.04
C ASP A 45 7.00 -11.69 9.44
N ALA A 46 7.97 -11.23 10.25
CA ALA A 46 8.90 -10.18 9.85
C ALA A 46 9.67 -10.52 8.56
N GLU A 47 10.21 -11.74 8.45
CA GLU A 47 10.97 -12.17 7.28
C GLU A 47 10.08 -12.19 6.01
N ARG A 48 8.88 -12.75 6.11
CA ARG A 48 7.98 -12.85 4.95
C ARG A 48 7.40 -11.47 4.58
N ALA A 49 7.15 -10.61 5.55
CA ALA A 49 6.78 -9.21 5.33
C ALA A 49 7.87 -8.42 4.60
N GLU A 50 9.15 -8.71 4.87
CA GLU A 50 10.26 -8.11 4.13
C GLU A 50 10.27 -8.57 2.68
N ARG A 51 10.08 -9.87 2.42
CA ARG A 51 10.02 -10.42 1.05
C ARG A 51 8.87 -9.81 0.25
N LEU A 52 7.69 -9.67 0.85
CA LEU A 52 6.55 -8.97 0.26
C LEU A 52 6.89 -7.51 -0.08
N SER A 53 7.54 -6.80 0.85
CA SER A 53 7.98 -5.41 0.66
C SER A 53 9.00 -5.26 -0.47
N ARG A 54 9.95 -6.20 -0.58
CA ARG A 54 10.94 -6.22 -1.67
C ARG A 54 10.27 -6.44 -3.03
N LEU A 55 9.34 -7.39 -3.12
CA LEU A 55 8.57 -7.62 -4.34
C LEU A 55 7.75 -6.38 -4.72
N ALA A 56 7.02 -5.81 -3.76
CA ALA A 56 6.20 -4.63 -3.98
C ALA A 56 7.02 -3.42 -4.45
N LYS A 57 8.23 -3.23 -3.91
CA LYS A 57 9.16 -2.19 -4.37
C LYS A 57 9.64 -2.45 -5.80
N LYS A 58 10.00 -3.71 -6.12
CA LYS A 58 10.45 -4.12 -7.46
C LYS A 58 9.36 -3.90 -8.51
N GLU A 59 8.11 -4.18 -8.17
CA GLU A 59 6.94 -4.03 -9.06
C GLU A 59 6.32 -2.63 -9.01
N LYS A 60 6.93 -1.68 -8.30
CA LYS A 60 6.41 -0.32 -8.06
C LYS A 60 5.00 -0.24 -7.42
N PHE A 61 4.52 -1.35 -6.88
CA PHE A 61 3.19 -1.50 -6.27
C PHE A 61 2.90 -0.50 -5.12
N LEU A 62 3.92 -0.09 -4.37
CA LEU A 62 3.77 0.88 -3.27
C LEU A 62 3.93 2.35 -3.69
N GLN A 63 4.34 2.62 -4.93
CA GLN A 63 4.48 4.00 -5.43
C GLN A 63 3.11 4.58 -5.80
N ASP A 64 2.22 3.77 -6.36
CA ASP A 64 0.84 4.17 -6.69
C ASP A 64 -0.04 4.28 -5.43
N TRP A 65 0.21 3.46 -4.39
CA TRP A 65 -0.54 3.51 -3.14
C TRP A 65 -0.40 4.84 -2.39
N LYS A 66 0.75 5.52 -2.51
CA LYS A 66 0.94 6.84 -1.90
C LYS A 66 0.11 7.93 -2.60
N LEU A 67 -0.35 7.69 -3.83
CA LEU A 67 -1.24 8.58 -4.58
C LEU A 67 -2.73 8.27 -4.29
N GLU A 68 -3.10 7.00 -4.14
CA GLU A 68 -4.49 6.59 -3.85
C GLU A 68 -4.90 6.81 -2.39
N GLY A 69 -3.98 6.65 -1.43
CA GLY A 69 -4.27 6.89 -0.01
C GLY A 69 -4.53 8.36 0.35
N SER A 70 -4.16 9.31 -0.52
CA SER A 70 -4.62 10.70 -0.43
C SER A 70 -6.06 10.89 -0.94
N ALA A 71 -6.61 9.94 -1.71
CA ALA A 71 -7.97 10.00 -2.25
C ALA A 71 -9.00 9.27 -1.35
N GLU A 72 -8.60 8.29 -0.54
CA GLU A 72 -9.52 7.52 0.31
C GLU A 72 -9.87 8.17 1.66
N LEU A 73 -9.44 9.42 1.94
CA LEU A 73 -9.94 10.20 3.09
C LEU A 73 -11.17 11.05 2.71
N LEU A 74 -12.01 10.58 1.79
CA LEU A 74 -13.18 11.28 1.27
C LEU A 74 -14.43 10.41 1.41
N GLY A 75 -14.88 10.27 2.66
CA GLY A 75 -16.31 10.25 2.92
C GLY A 75 -16.79 11.69 2.83
N ASP A 76 -17.58 11.99 1.80
CA ASP A 76 -18.07 13.30 1.36
C ASP A 76 -17.07 14.15 0.54
N LEU A 77 -17.16 13.99 -0.78
CA LEU A 77 -16.18 14.43 -1.77
C LEU A 77 -16.22 15.94 -2.09
N GLU A 78 -17.21 16.68 -1.58
CA GLU A 78 -17.36 18.11 -1.92
C GLU A 78 -16.62 19.01 -0.91
N GLU A 79 -16.88 18.87 0.39
CA GLU A 79 -16.20 19.62 1.46
C GLU A 79 -14.69 19.34 1.57
N GLY A 80 -14.28 18.07 1.44
CA GLY A 80 -12.88 17.69 1.63
C GLY A 80 -11.95 18.23 0.52
N SER A 81 -12.49 18.39 -0.69
CA SER A 81 -11.75 18.94 -1.84
C SER A 81 -11.39 20.42 -1.65
N LYS A 82 -12.26 21.18 -0.99
CA LYS A 82 -12.11 22.63 -0.77
C LYS A 82 -11.06 22.91 0.30
N ILE A 83 -11.10 22.17 1.40
CA ILE A 83 -10.14 22.27 2.50
C ILE A 83 -8.72 21.89 2.04
N LEU A 84 -8.59 20.86 1.19
CA LEU A 84 -7.30 20.48 0.64
C LEU A 84 -6.74 21.54 -0.31
N ARG A 85 -7.57 22.14 -1.17
CA ARG A 85 -7.14 23.23 -2.07
C ARG A 85 -6.69 24.46 -1.28
N GLU A 86 -7.46 24.88 -0.28
CA GLU A 86 -7.10 26.03 0.58
C GLU A 86 -5.82 25.77 1.39
N ARG A 87 -5.61 24.55 1.89
CA ARG A 87 -4.42 24.21 2.69
C ARG A 87 -3.17 24.00 1.83
N PHE A 88 -3.32 23.55 0.58
CA PHE A 88 -2.22 23.46 -0.39
C PHE A 88 -1.78 24.85 -0.86
N GLU A 89 -2.73 25.74 -1.17
CA GLU A 89 -2.46 27.15 -1.53
C GLU A 89 -1.76 27.88 -0.38
N PHE A 90 -2.21 27.72 0.88
CA PHE A 90 -1.58 28.35 2.04
C PHE A 90 -0.16 27.85 2.32
N ALA A 91 0.11 26.56 2.12
CA ALA A 91 1.44 25.99 2.31
C ALA A 91 2.40 26.42 1.18
N TRP A 92 1.90 26.56 -0.04
CA TRP A 92 2.65 27.04 -1.20
C TRP A 92 2.95 28.55 -1.10
N LEU A 93 1.98 29.37 -0.65
CA LEU A 93 2.15 30.81 -0.43
C LEU A 93 3.06 31.15 0.76
N ARG A 94 3.08 30.33 1.83
CA ARG A 94 4.03 30.50 2.94
C ARG A 94 5.47 30.06 2.62
N GLY A 95 5.69 29.41 1.48
CA GLY A 95 7.01 29.01 0.99
C GLY A 95 7.75 30.10 0.20
N LEU A 96 7.05 31.13 -0.26
CA LEU A 96 7.63 32.31 -0.92
C LEU A 96 7.92 33.40 0.12
N GLY A 97 8.97 33.19 0.91
CA GLY A 97 9.39 34.13 1.96
C GLY A 97 10.77 33.88 2.54
N LYS A 98 11.67 33.26 1.76
CA LYS A 98 13.11 33.21 2.07
C LYS A 98 13.94 33.40 0.80
N GLN A 99 14.07 34.66 0.39
CA GLN A 99 15.31 35.20 -0.17
C GLN A 99 15.58 36.53 0.53
#